data_AF-A0A3D9L508-F1
#
_entry.id   AF-A0A3D9L508-F1
#
_cell.length_a   1.000
_cell.length_b   1.000
_cell.length_c   1.000
_cell.angle_alpha   90.00
_cell.angle_beta   90.00
_cell.angle_gamma   90.00
#
_symmetry.space_group_name_H-M   'P 1'
#
loop_
_entity.id
_entity.type
_entity.pdbx_description
1 polymer ?
#
loop_
_entity_poly.entity_id
_entity_poly.type
_entity_poly.pdbx_seq_one_letter_code
_entity_poly.pdbx_strand_id
1 'polypeptide(L)'
;MNRKERRKVEKRAVREAHKIKQSKSFELVNAIKTLRDRGAIKINYSTYHVQLLRNLMWDSHDAQWQTNFTARLHAYLDGMTGKDPDAPDYKPLPLTITDLTSGELLITFSPES
;
A
#
# COMPACT_ATOMS: atom_id res chain seq x y z
N MET A 1 -3.79 -23.50 -1.25
CA MET A 1 -4.87 -22.57 -1.70
C MET A 1 -5.24 -22.91 -3.13
N ASN A 2 -6.49 -23.27 -3.37
CA ASN A 2 -6.92 -23.77 -4.69
C ASN A 2 -7.25 -22.59 -5.64
N ARG A 3 -7.12 -22.78 -6.96
CA ARG A 3 -7.23 -21.73 -8.00
C ARG A 3 -8.55 -20.94 -7.93
N LYS A 4 -9.61 -21.58 -7.43
CA LYS A 4 -10.94 -20.99 -7.19
C LYS A 4 -10.99 -20.01 -6.00
N GLU A 5 -10.25 -20.30 -4.93
CA GLU A 5 -10.17 -19.44 -3.75
C GLU A 5 -9.38 -18.16 -4.06
N ARG A 6 -8.28 -18.32 -4.81
CA ARG A 6 -7.42 -17.22 -5.26
C ARG A 6 -8.21 -16.16 -6.05
N ARG A 7 -9.03 -16.61 -7.01
CA ARG A 7 -9.93 -15.74 -7.80
C ARG A 7 -11.02 -15.05 -6.97
N LYS A 8 -11.51 -15.69 -5.90
CA LYS A 8 -12.50 -15.08 -4.99
C LYS A 8 -11.87 -13.97 -4.16
N VAL A 9 -10.66 -14.20 -3.67
CA VAL A 9 -9.87 -13.20 -2.93
C VAL A 9 -9.57 -12.01 -3.83
N GLU A 10 -9.10 -12.24 -5.05
CA GLU A 10 -8.84 -11.18 -6.04
C GLU A 10 -10.10 -10.37 -6.35
N LYS A 11 -11.22 -11.01 -6.72
CA LYS A 11 -12.48 -10.29 -7.01
C LYS A 11 -12.99 -9.48 -5.82
N ARG A 12 -12.82 -9.98 -4.60
CA ARG A 12 -13.20 -9.25 -3.38
C ARG A 12 -12.25 -8.08 -3.12
N ALA A 13 -10.97 -8.21 -3.40
CA ALA A 13 -10.01 -7.11 -3.31
C ALA A 13 -10.30 -6.01 -4.34
N VAL A 14 -10.58 -6.36 -5.62
CA VAL A 14 -11.02 -5.40 -6.65
C VAL A 14 -12.19 -4.55 -6.16
N ARG A 15 -13.25 -5.21 -5.65
CA ARG A 15 -14.48 -4.52 -5.25
C ARG A 15 -14.26 -3.55 -4.10
N GLU A 16 -13.39 -3.88 -3.16
CA GLU A 16 -13.06 -2.95 -2.07
C GLU A 16 -12.15 -1.82 -2.57
N ALA A 17 -11.13 -2.11 -3.40
CA ALA A 17 -10.30 -1.09 -4.03
C ALA A 17 -11.16 -0.06 -4.81
N HIS A 18 -12.20 -0.53 -5.49
CA HIS A 18 -13.18 0.33 -6.16
C HIS A 18 -14.04 1.17 -5.20
N LYS A 19 -14.40 0.65 -4.02
CA LYS A 19 -15.12 1.45 -3.01
C LYS A 19 -14.21 2.54 -2.43
N ILE A 20 -12.93 2.23 -2.25
CA ILE A 20 -11.91 3.16 -1.74
C ILE A 20 -11.72 4.35 -2.71
N LYS A 21 -11.97 4.17 -4.01
CA LYS A 21 -11.96 5.25 -5.01
C LYS A 21 -12.95 6.39 -4.71
N GLN A 22 -14.02 6.14 -3.94
CA GLN A 22 -15.09 7.12 -3.70
C GLN A 22 -15.00 7.88 -2.38
N SER A 23 -14.09 7.54 -1.48
CA SER A 23 -14.08 8.14 -0.15
C SER A 23 -12.90 9.05 0.16
N LYS A 24 -13.21 10.05 0.99
CA LYS A 24 -12.27 11.04 1.50
C LYS A 24 -11.16 10.34 2.28
N SER A 25 -10.00 11.00 2.33
CA SER A 25 -8.68 10.52 2.77
C SER A 25 -8.59 9.76 4.11
N PHE A 26 -9.64 9.77 4.93
CA PHE A 26 -9.74 9.03 6.19
C PHE A 26 -10.01 7.52 6.00
N GLU A 27 -10.61 7.11 4.89
CA GLU A 27 -10.89 5.70 4.62
C GLU A 27 -9.69 4.93 4.05
N LEU A 28 -8.62 5.63 3.67
CA LEU A 28 -7.46 5.05 2.99
C LEU A 28 -6.52 4.27 3.93
N VAL A 29 -6.43 4.63 5.21
CA VAL A 29 -5.70 3.82 6.22
C VAL A 29 -6.47 2.53 6.53
N ASN A 30 -7.79 2.62 6.68
CA ASN A 30 -8.64 1.44 6.84
C ASN A 30 -8.66 0.57 5.57
N ALA A 31 -8.52 1.19 4.40
CA ALA A 31 -8.31 0.52 3.13
C ALA A 31 -7.01 -0.28 3.14
N ILE A 32 -5.88 0.32 3.51
CA ILE A 32 -4.58 -0.36 3.60
C ILE A 32 -4.67 -1.54 4.57
N LYS A 33 -5.29 -1.37 5.75
CA LYS A 33 -5.54 -2.46 6.70
C LYS A 33 -6.39 -3.58 6.08
N THR A 34 -7.50 -3.23 5.44
CA THR A 34 -8.40 -4.20 4.80
C THR A 34 -7.71 -4.97 3.68
N LEU A 35 -6.90 -4.29 2.87
CA LEU A 35 -6.16 -4.88 1.76
C LEU A 35 -5.05 -5.80 2.27
N ARG A 36 -4.38 -5.42 3.36
CA ARG A 36 -3.43 -6.28 4.07
C ARG A 36 -4.12 -7.54 4.60
N ASP A 37 -5.23 -7.38 5.31
CA ASP A 37 -5.97 -8.50 5.93
C ASP A 37 -6.54 -9.45 4.87
N ARG A 38 -6.83 -8.94 3.66
CA ARG A 38 -7.24 -9.75 2.50
C ARG A 38 -6.08 -10.33 1.70
N GLY A 39 -4.83 -10.07 2.08
CA GLY A 39 -3.62 -10.57 1.41
C GLY A 39 -3.32 -9.90 0.07
N ALA A 40 -3.94 -8.77 -0.24
CA ALA A 40 -3.64 -7.97 -1.42
C ALA A 40 -2.40 -7.09 -1.24
N ILE A 41 -2.01 -6.85 0.02
CA ILE A 41 -0.80 -6.15 0.41
C ILE A 41 -0.07 -6.99 1.48
N LYS A 42 1.25 -7.07 1.40
CA LYS A 42 2.13 -7.52 2.48
C LYS A 42 3.09 -6.40 2.84
N ILE A 43 3.33 -6.20 4.13
CA ILE A 43 4.22 -5.16 4.64
C ILE A 43 5.25 -5.83 5.52
N ASN A 44 6.53 -5.67 5.20
CA ASN A 44 7.62 -5.97 6.11
C ASN A 44 7.94 -4.71 6.92
N TYR A 45 7.55 -4.71 8.20
CA TYR A 45 7.70 -3.54 9.07
C TYR A 45 9.16 -3.27 9.48
N SER A 46 10.05 -4.26 9.36
CA SER A 46 11.47 -4.06 9.71
C SER A 46 12.25 -3.38 8.58
N THR A 47 11.87 -3.63 7.32
CA THR A 47 12.55 -3.08 6.14
C THR A 47 11.71 -2.06 5.38
N TYR A 48 10.48 -1.80 5.84
CA TYR A 48 9.49 -0.95 5.17
C TYR A 48 9.26 -1.34 3.69
N HIS A 49 9.45 -2.61 3.38
CA HIS A 49 9.19 -3.17 2.05
C HIS A 49 7.74 -3.61 1.95
N VAL A 50 7.04 -3.11 0.95
CA VAL A 50 5.64 -3.39 0.66
C VAL A 50 5.52 -4.19 -0.62
N GLN A 51 4.74 -5.26 -0.58
CA GLN A 51 4.37 -6.02 -1.76
C GLN A 51 2.87 -5.86 -1.98
N LEU A 52 2.43 -5.52 -3.20
CA LEU A 52 1.01 -5.37 -3.51
C LEU A 52 0.63 -6.10 -4.80
N LEU A 53 -0.62 -6.49 -4.95
CA LEU A 53 -1.13 -7.03 -6.22
C LEU A 53 -1.29 -5.89 -7.24
N ARG A 54 -0.29 -5.70 -8.11
CA ARG A 54 -0.20 -4.58 -9.08
C ARG A 54 -1.44 -4.46 -9.95
N ASN A 55 -1.92 -5.58 -10.48
CA ASN A 55 -3.11 -5.64 -11.32
C ASN A 55 -4.40 -5.16 -10.64
N LEU A 56 -4.46 -5.22 -9.31
CA LEU A 56 -5.63 -4.85 -8.51
C LEU A 56 -5.53 -3.47 -7.87
N MET A 57 -4.30 -3.05 -7.60
CA MET A 57 -4.01 -1.91 -6.74
C MET A 57 -3.25 -0.82 -7.48
N TRP A 58 -2.67 -1.09 -8.64
CA TRP A 58 -1.79 -0.16 -9.34
C TRP A 58 -2.31 0.13 -10.73
N ASP A 59 -2.35 -0.88 -11.59
CA ASP A 59 -2.69 -0.72 -13.02
C ASP A 59 -4.18 -0.41 -13.24
N SER A 60 -5.04 -0.76 -12.30
CA SER A 60 -6.48 -0.47 -12.35
C SER A 60 -6.84 0.96 -11.94
N HIS A 61 -5.86 1.79 -11.59
CA HIS A 61 -6.06 3.11 -11.00
C HIS A 61 -5.21 4.18 -11.68
N ASP A 62 -5.64 5.44 -11.56
CA ASP A 62 -4.95 6.60 -12.14
C ASP A 62 -3.74 7.02 -11.31
N ALA A 63 -2.89 7.88 -11.90
CA ALA A 63 -1.67 8.36 -11.25
C ALA A 63 -1.93 9.12 -9.94
N GLN A 64 -3.04 9.88 -9.86
CA GLN A 64 -3.39 10.62 -8.65
C GLN A 64 -3.70 9.67 -7.48
N TRP A 65 -4.39 8.57 -7.76
CA TRP A 65 -4.64 7.52 -6.79
C TRP A 65 -3.32 6.90 -6.31
N GLN A 66 -2.39 6.59 -7.21
CA GLN A 66 -1.10 5.98 -6.87
C GLN A 66 -0.26 6.89 -5.95
N THR A 67 -0.20 8.19 -6.25
CA THR A 67 0.44 9.19 -5.40
C THR A 67 -0.20 9.26 -4.01
N ASN A 68 -1.54 9.36 -3.96
CA ASN A 68 -2.28 9.43 -2.70
C ASN A 68 -2.10 8.16 -1.86
N PHE A 69 -2.15 6.99 -2.47
CA PHE A 69 -1.91 5.72 -1.80
C PHE A 69 -0.51 5.67 -1.19
N THR A 70 0.51 6.04 -1.96
CA THR A 70 1.92 6.03 -1.50
C THR A 70 2.13 6.98 -0.33
N ALA A 71 1.61 8.21 -0.40
CA ALA A 71 1.70 9.17 0.70
C ALA A 71 1.00 8.68 1.98
N ARG A 72 -0.15 8.01 1.84
CA ARG A 72 -0.89 7.45 2.99
C ARG A 72 -0.24 6.19 3.55
N LEU A 73 0.42 5.41 2.70
CA LEU A 73 1.21 4.26 3.10
C LEU A 73 2.42 4.71 3.94
N HIS A 74 3.12 5.77 3.53
CA HIS A 74 4.14 6.42 4.36
C HIS A 74 3.55 6.86 5.71
N ALA A 75 2.50 7.68 5.71
CA ALA A 75 1.91 8.16 6.97
C ALA A 75 1.46 7.01 7.90
N TYR A 76 0.97 5.90 7.34
CA TYR A 76 0.63 4.70 8.10
C TYR A 76 1.88 4.02 8.70
N LEU A 77 2.96 3.92 7.93
CA LEU A 77 4.24 3.35 8.38
C LEU A 77 4.89 4.25 9.45
N ASP A 78 4.94 5.55 9.18
CA ASP A 78 5.50 6.59 10.05
C ASP A 78 4.77 6.61 11.39
N GLY A 79 3.43 6.56 11.38
CA GLY A 79 2.60 6.52 12.59
C GLY A 79 2.83 5.28 13.48
N MET A 80 3.39 4.19 12.95
CA MET A 80 3.79 3.03 13.79
C MET A 80 5.16 3.20 14.43
N THR A 81 6.01 4.08 13.89
CA THR A 81 7.33 4.36 14.51
C THR A 81 7.23 5.27 15.72
N GLY A 82 6.07 5.90 15.93
CA GLY A 82 5.84 6.86 17.01
C GLY A 82 6.67 8.14 16.89
N LYS A 83 7.39 8.33 15.77
CA LYS A 83 8.10 9.57 15.47
C LYS A 83 7.12 10.62 14.99
N ASP A 84 7.26 11.82 15.52
CA ASP A 84 6.50 12.97 15.07
C ASP A 84 7.01 13.39 13.67
N PRO A 85 6.16 13.38 12.62
CA PRO A 85 6.56 13.83 11.30
C PRO A 85 6.93 15.32 11.24
N ASP A 86 6.52 16.11 12.24
CA ASP A 86 6.85 17.52 12.37
C ASP A 86 8.15 17.76 13.20
N ALA A 87 8.81 16.69 13.67
CA ALA A 87 10.08 16.82 14.38
C ALA A 87 11.20 17.33 13.45
N PRO A 88 12.09 18.23 13.91
CA PRO A 88 13.14 18.82 13.07
C PRO A 88 14.17 17.80 12.55
N ASP A 89 14.29 16.63 13.18
CA ASP A 89 15.14 15.51 12.77
C ASP A 89 14.36 14.39 12.06
N TYR A 90 13.07 14.62 11.78
CA TYR A 90 12.24 13.65 11.09
C TYR A 90 12.76 13.39 9.67
N LYS A 91 13.08 12.13 9.40
CA LYS A 91 13.38 11.64 8.06
C LYS A 91 12.25 10.69 7.65
N PRO A 92 11.59 10.90 6.50
CA PRO A 92 10.58 9.98 6.01
C PRO A 92 11.17 8.57 5.90
N LEU A 93 10.38 7.54 6.22
CA LEU A 93 10.88 6.17 6.14
C LEU A 93 11.25 5.80 4.70
N PRO A 94 12.33 5.02 4.47
CA PRO A 94 12.55 4.42 3.16
C PRO A 94 11.35 3.52 2.84
N LEU A 95 10.89 3.54 1.60
CA LEU A 95 9.76 2.72 1.15
C LEU A 95 10.11 2.08 -0.17
N THR A 96 9.98 0.76 -0.23
CA THR A 96 10.07 0.03 -1.49
C THR A 96 8.73 -0.66 -1.74
N ILE A 97 8.18 -0.53 -2.95
CA ILE A 97 6.95 -1.21 -3.35
C ILE A 97 7.26 -2.13 -4.52
N THR A 98 6.96 -3.42 -4.39
CA THR A 98 7.10 -4.42 -5.46
C THR A 98 5.78 -5.10 -5.76
N ASP A 99 5.60 -5.62 -6.98
CA ASP A 99 4.47 -6.48 -7.28
C ASP A 99 4.58 -7.82 -6.51
N LEU A 100 3.45 -8.24 -5.94
CA LEU A 100 3.35 -9.47 -5.16
C LEU A 100 3.45 -10.74 -6.03
N THR A 101 3.18 -10.65 -7.33
CA THR A 101 3.13 -11.79 -8.24
C THR A 101 4.43 -11.98 -9.01
N SER A 102 5.00 -10.90 -9.57
CA SER A 102 6.21 -10.89 -10.39
C SER A 102 7.47 -10.50 -9.61
N GLY A 103 7.32 -9.83 -8.46
CA GLY A 103 8.46 -9.23 -7.73
C GLY A 103 9.01 -7.96 -8.39
N GLU A 104 8.37 -7.47 -9.45
CA GLU A 104 8.79 -6.27 -10.17
C GLU A 104 8.76 -5.04 -9.24
N LEU A 105 9.80 -4.21 -9.34
CA LEU A 105 9.87 -2.96 -8.60
C LEU A 105 8.91 -1.93 -9.20
N LEU A 106 8.04 -1.36 -8.36
CA LEU A 106 7.06 -0.34 -8.76
C LEU A 106 7.47 1.05 -8.27
N ILE A 107 7.91 1.15 -7.02
CA ILE A 107 8.37 2.40 -6.39
C ILE A 107 9.58 2.09 -5.52
N THR A 108 10.58 2.97 -5.60
CA THR A 108 11.61 3.13 -4.56
C THR A 108 11.59 4.57 -4.09
N PHE A 109 11.45 4.74 -2.79
CA PHE A 109 11.67 5.99 -2.09
C PHE A 109 12.82 5.78 -1.10
N SER A 110 13.90 6.54 -1.31
CA SER A 110 15.00 6.65 -0.36
C SER A 110 15.03 8.09 0.13
N PRO A 111 14.90 8.35 1.43
CA PRO A 111 15.01 9.70 2.00
C PRO A 111 16.45 10.25 1.91
N GLU A 112 17.41 9.44 1.47
CA GLU A 112 18.78 9.87 1.18
C GLU A 112 18.93 10.10 -0.33
N SER A 113 18.69 11.34 -0.75
CA SER A 113 19.25 11.96 -1.96
C SER A 113 19.32 13.47 -1.74
#